data_AF-A0A973J4U4-F1
#
_entry.id   AF-A0A973J4U4-F1
#
_cell.length_a   1.000
_cell.length_b   1.000
_cell.length_c   1.000
_cell.angle_alpha   90.00
_cell.angle_beta   90.00
_cell.angle_gamma   90.00
#
_symmetry.space_group_name_H-M   'P 1'
#
loop_
_entity.id
_entity.type
_entity.pdbx_description
1 polymer ?
#
loop_
_entity_poly.entity_id
_entity_poly.type
_entity_poly.pdbx_seq_one_letter_code
_entity_poly.pdbx_strand_id
1 'polypeptide(L)'
;MLTLGVLFPAVPVHADIYRYTDENGVMHITNLPTSPDYKLWIKERRVIIKAGIDMTKYGPLIQKASDKYKVDYSLVKAVIKAESNFNHKAVSPKGAQGLMQLMPKT
;
A
#
# COMPACT_ATOMS: atom_id res chain seq x y z
N MET A 1 38.35 -28.46 -16.64
CA MET A 1 36.94 -28.20 -17.03
C MET A 1 36.45 -27.00 -16.23
N LEU A 2 36.45 -25.81 -16.81
CA LEU A 2 35.93 -24.58 -16.18
C LEU A 2 34.44 -24.47 -16.51
N THR A 3 33.57 -24.67 -15.53
CA THR A 3 32.12 -24.45 -15.67
C THR A 3 31.84 -22.96 -15.60
N LEU A 4 31.55 -22.36 -16.76
CA LEU A 4 31.11 -20.98 -16.89
C LEU A 4 29.66 -20.86 -16.40
N GLY A 5 29.46 -20.29 -15.21
CA GLY A 5 28.13 -20.01 -14.66
C GLY A 5 27.46 -18.85 -15.41
N VAL A 6 26.37 -19.13 -16.12
CA VAL A 6 25.56 -18.11 -16.79
C VAL A 6 24.68 -17.41 -15.74
N LEU A 7 24.99 -16.15 -15.48
CA LEU A 7 24.21 -15.27 -14.62
C LEU A 7 23.02 -14.70 -15.41
N PHE A 8 21.80 -15.16 -15.15
CA PHE A 8 20.59 -14.56 -15.72
C PHE A 8 20.28 -13.24 -15.00
N PRO A 9 20.19 -12.09 -15.69
CA PRO A 9 19.74 -10.86 -15.07
C PRO A 9 18.24 -10.97 -14.75
N ALA A 10 17.87 -10.68 -13.51
CA ALA A 10 16.48 -10.60 -13.09
C ALA A 10 15.81 -9.44 -13.85
N VAL A 11 14.89 -9.77 -14.77
CA VAL A 11 14.08 -8.76 -15.45
C VAL A 11 13.11 -8.20 -14.41
N PRO A 12 13.08 -6.88 -14.17
CA PRO A 12 12.21 -6.32 -13.16
C PRO A 12 10.75 -6.51 -13.58
N VAL A 13 10.02 -7.36 -12.83
CA VAL A 13 8.57 -7.49 -12.92
C VAL A 13 7.95 -6.15 -12.50
N HIS A 14 7.23 -5.52 -13.41
CA HIS A 14 6.44 -4.32 -13.15
C HIS A 14 4.98 -4.74 -13.25
N ALA A 15 4.17 -4.55 -12.19
CA ALA A 15 2.74 -4.87 -12.20
C ALA A 15 1.89 -3.72 -12.81
N ASP A 16 2.49 -2.94 -13.71
CA ASP A 16 1.81 -1.91 -14.47
C ASP A 16 0.85 -2.58 -15.48
N ILE A 17 -0.34 -2.01 -15.64
CA ILE A 17 -1.36 -2.53 -16.57
C ILE A 17 -1.32 -1.71 -17.86
N TYR A 18 -1.17 -2.41 -18.97
CA TYR A 18 -1.14 -1.84 -20.32
C TYR A 18 -2.41 -2.19 -21.08
N ARG A 19 -2.82 -1.29 -21.98
CA ARG A 19 -3.95 -1.52 -22.87
C ARG A 19 -3.59 -1.26 -24.34
N TYR A 20 -4.19 -2.01 -25.23
CA TYR A 20 -4.17 -1.80 -26.67
C TYR A 20 -5.60 -1.98 -27.22
N THR A 21 -5.98 -1.22 -28.23
CA THR A 21 -7.26 -1.41 -28.92
C THR A 21 -6.95 -1.74 -30.37
N ASP A 22 -7.40 -2.90 -30.82
CA ASP A 22 -7.18 -3.33 -32.20
C ASP A 22 -8.13 -2.64 -33.19
N GLU A 23 -7.92 -2.90 -34.48
CA GLU A 23 -8.69 -2.31 -35.58
C GLU A 23 -10.19 -2.65 -35.53
N ASN A 24 -10.56 -3.75 -34.85
CA ASN A 24 -11.94 -4.17 -34.66
C ASN A 24 -12.59 -3.52 -33.42
N GLY A 25 -11.85 -2.67 -32.70
CA GLY A 25 -12.30 -2.01 -31.48
C GLY A 25 -12.22 -2.87 -30.23
N VAL A 26 -11.58 -4.05 -30.28
CA VAL A 26 -11.44 -4.93 -29.12
C VAL A 26 -10.29 -4.45 -28.24
N MET A 27 -10.55 -4.31 -26.94
CA MET A 27 -9.56 -3.91 -25.95
C MET A 27 -8.77 -5.11 -25.41
N HIS A 28 -7.45 -5.06 -25.54
CA HIS A 28 -6.49 -6.01 -25.01
C HIS A 28 -5.81 -5.43 -23.77
N ILE A 29 -5.84 -6.14 -22.64
CA ILE A 29 -5.23 -5.73 -21.37
C ILE A 29 -4.13 -6.75 -21.00
N THR A 30 -2.93 -6.27 -20.64
CA THR A 30 -1.80 -7.14 -20.30
C THR A 30 -0.88 -6.52 -19.24
N ASN A 31 -0.18 -7.37 -18.49
CA ASN A 31 0.94 -7.00 -17.62
C ASN A 31 2.30 -7.06 -18.36
N LEU A 32 2.32 -7.59 -19.59
CA LEU A 32 3.52 -7.74 -20.41
C LEU A 32 3.23 -7.18 -21.81
N PRO A 33 3.62 -5.93 -22.12
CA PRO A 33 3.44 -5.36 -23.45
C PRO A 33 4.45 -6.01 -24.41
N THR A 34 3.95 -6.80 -25.36
CA THR A 34 4.77 -7.48 -26.37
C THR A 34 4.91 -6.67 -27.67
N SER A 35 4.15 -5.58 -27.83
CA SER A 35 4.26 -4.65 -28.96
C SER A 35 4.31 -3.19 -28.50
N PRO A 36 4.80 -2.25 -29.34
CA PRO A 36 4.84 -0.81 -29.03
C PRO A 36 3.46 -0.15 -28.91
N ASP A 37 2.41 -0.81 -29.39
CA ASP A 37 1.06 -0.23 -29.47
C ASP A 37 0.34 -0.22 -28.12
N TYR A 38 0.86 -0.99 -27.16
CA TYR A 38 0.39 -1.01 -25.79
C TYR A 38 0.74 0.29 -25.07
N LYS A 39 -0.30 1.00 -24.64
CA LYS A 39 -0.18 2.22 -23.85
C LYS A 39 -0.39 1.91 -22.37
N LEU A 40 0.43 2.51 -21.51
CA LEU A 40 0.27 2.44 -20.07
C LEU A 40 -1.11 2.97 -19.69
N TRP A 41 -1.92 2.14 -19.04
CA TRP A 41 -3.25 2.51 -18.62
C TRP A 41 -3.31 2.76 -17.11
N ILE A 42 -2.74 1.87 -16.32
CA ILE A 42 -2.66 2.01 -14.87
C ILE A 42 -1.22 1.76 -14.45
N LYS A 43 -0.60 2.80 -13.87
CA LYS A 43 0.69 2.66 -13.22
C LYS A 43 0.47 2.23 -11.77
N GLU A 44 1.16 1.20 -11.33
CA GLU A 44 1.09 0.77 -9.95
C GLU A 44 1.69 1.87 -9.05
N ARG A 45 0.89 2.33 -8.08
CA ARG A 45 1.37 3.31 -7.10
C ARG A 45 2.31 2.60 -6.14
N ARG A 46 3.62 2.78 -6.35
CA ARG A 46 4.61 2.39 -5.33
C ARG A 46 4.28 3.09 -4.01
N VAL A 47 3.95 2.32 -2.98
CA VAL A 47 3.77 2.85 -1.63
C VAL A 47 5.14 3.28 -1.13
N ILE A 48 5.45 4.57 -1.24
CA ILE A 48 6.63 5.14 -0.59
C ILE A 48 6.37 5.07 0.91
N ILE A 49 6.98 4.11 1.59
CA ILE A 49 6.96 4.08 3.06
C ILE A 49 7.76 5.29 3.53
N LYS A 50 7.07 6.39 3.87
CA LYS A 50 7.67 7.57 4.46
C LYS A 50 8.36 7.16 5.77
N ALA A 51 9.69 7.18 5.78
CA ALA A 51 10.54 6.80 6.91
C ALA A 51 10.42 7.73 8.15
N GLY A 52 9.64 8.81 8.07
CA GLY A 52 9.53 9.82 9.14
C GLY A 52 8.38 9.62 10.14
N ILE A 53 7.70 8.47 10.12
CA ILE A 53 6.59 8.22 11.04
C ILE A 53 7.12 7.50 12.28
N ASP A 54 7.22 8.24 13.38
CA ASP A 54 7.52 7.68 14.70
C ASP A 54 6.35 6.82 15.20
N MET A 55 6.45 5.52 14.96
CA MET A 55 5.48 4.51 15.37
C MET A 55 5.58 4.15 16.87
N THR A 56 6.57 4.70 17.58
CA THR A 56 6.83 4.41 19.00
C THR A 56 6.17 5.42 19.93
N LYS A 57 5.97 6.66 19.46
CA LYS A 57 5.35 7.77 20.21
C LYS A 57 4.06 7.40 20.95
N TYR A 58 3.21 6.57 20.35
CA TYR A 58 1.91 6.19 20.90
C TYR A 58 1.93 4.86 21.65
N GLY A 59 3.08 4.19 21.75
CA GLY A 59 3.22 2.86 22.36
C GLY A 59 2.58 2.75 23.75
N PRO A 60 2.85 3.67 24.71
CA PRO A 60 2.24 3.61 26.03
C PRO A 60 0.70 3.75 26.01
N LEU A 61 0.15 4.57 25.11
CA LEU A 61 -1.30 4.74 24.96
C LEU A 61 -1.95 3.50 24.34
N ILE A 62 -1.29 2.91 23.34
CA ILE A 62 -1.71 1.66 22.71
C ILE A 62 -1.71 0.53 23.74
N GLN A 63 -0.66 0.42 24.56
CA GLN A 63 -0.56 -0.57 25.64
C GLN A 63 -1.71 -0.38 26.64
N LYS A 64 -1.95 0.84 27.10
CA LYS A 64 -3.05 1.15 28.03
C LYS A 64 -4.42 0.77 27.45
N ALA A 65 -4.65 1.01 26.16
CA ALA A 65 -5.90 0.63 25.49
C ALA A 65 -6.03 -0.89 25.35
N SER A 66 -4.94 -1.56 24.93
CA SER A 66 -4.81 -3.02 24.85
C SER A 66 -5.18 -3.67 26.20
N ASP A 67 -4.58 -3.21 27.29
CA ASP A 67 -4.81 -3.77 28.62
C ASP A 67 -6.22 -3.53 29.15
N LYS A 68 -6.78 -2.34 28.85
CA LYS A 68 -8.13 -1.93 29.26
C LYS A 68 -9.21 -2.74 28.55
N TYR A 69 -9.08 -2.93 27.24
CA TYR A 69 -10.10 -3.59 26.42
C TYR A 69 -9.79 -5.06 26.11
N LYS A 70 -8.68 -5.60 26.63
CA LYS A 70 -8.22 -6.98 26.41
C LYS A 70 -8.08 -7.32 24.92
N VAL A 71 -7.53 -6.38 24.16
CA VAL A 71 -7.25 -6.51 22.73
C VAL A 71 -5.74 -6.53 22.54
N ASP A 72 -5.23 -7.36 21.63
CA ASP A 72 -3.79 -7.44 21.37
C ASP A 72 -3.17 -6.08 20.99
N TYR A 73 -2.00 -5.76 21.58
CA TYR A 73 -1.26 -4.54 21.30
C TYR A 73 -0.98 -4.34 19.80
N SER A 74 -0.57 -5.42 19.12
CA SER A 74 -0.22 -5.39 17.70
C SER A 74 -1.45 -5.12 16.85
N LEU A 75 -2.62 -5.64 17.25
CA LEU A 75 -3.88 -5.36 16.57
C LEU A 75 -4.26 -3.87 16.67
N VAL A 76 -4.24 -3.29 17.87
CA VAL A 76 -4.54 -1.85 18.04
C VAL A 76 -3.55 -1.00 17.23
N LYS A 77 -2.26 -1.34 17.26
CA LYS A 77 -1.22 -0.68 16.47
C LYS A 77 -1.46 -0.81 14.96
N ALA A 78 -1.88 -1.97 14.48
CA ALA A 78 -2.18 -2.22 13.07
C ALA A 78 -3.39 -1.41 12.60
N VAL A 79 -4.45 -1.32 13.41
CA VAL A 79 -5.61 -0.48 13.11
C VAL A 79 -5.20 1.00 13.00
N ILE A 80 -4.42 1.53 13.94
CA ILE A 80 -3.93 2.92 13.87
C ILE A 80 -3.10 3.15 12.59
N LYS A 81 -2.26 2.18 12.21
CA LYS A 81 -1.47 2.24 10.97
C LYS A 81 -2.38 2.31 9.75
N ALA A 82 -3.41 1.47 9.69
CA ALA A 82 -4.34 1.39 8.56
C ALA A 82 -5.24 2.63 8.44
N GLU A 83 -5.75 3.15 9.56
CA GLU A 83 -6.74 4.24 9.58
C GLU A 83 -6.12 5.62 9.35
N SER A 84 -4.97 5.89 9.97
CA SER A 84 -4.38 7.25 9.96
C SER A 84 -2.89 7.27 9.67
N ASN A 85 -2.24 6.11 9.61
CA ASN A 85 -0.79 5.98 9.56
C ASN A 85 -0.10 6.81 10.67
N PHE A 86 -0.65 6.74 11.90
CA PHE A 86 -0.20 7.48 13.09
C PHE A 86 -0.36 9.02 13.03
N ASN A 87 -1.20 9.53 12.13
CA ASN A 87 -1.53 10.96 12.12
C ASN A 87 -2.64 11.28 13.14
N HIS A 88 -2.27 11.79 14.32
CA HIS A 88 -3.22 12.22 15.35
C HIS A 88 -4.14 13.39 14.93
N LYS A 89 -3.83 14.09 13.84
CA LYS A 89 -4.66 15.19 13.27
C LYS A 89 -5.49 14.73 12.07
N ALA A 90 -5.56 13.44 11.79
CA ALA A 90 -6.31 12.93 10.64
C ALA A 90 -7.82 13.22 10.79
N VAL A 91 -8.41 13.72 9.71
CA VAL A 91 -9.85 13.97 9.59
C VAL A 91 -10.31 13.45 8.22
N SER A 92 -11.27 12.52 8.20
CA SER A 92 -11.84 12.03 6.93
C SER A 92 -12.92 12.97 6.38
N PRO A 93 -13.28 12.85 5.09
CA PRO A 93 -14.40 13.61 4.50
C PRO A 93 -15.74 13.37 5.19
N LYS A 94 -15.90 12.21 5.84
CA LYS A 94 -17.11 11.84 6.58
C LYS A 94 -17.08 12.30 8.04
N GLY A 95 -16.00 12.94 8.49
CA GLY A 95 -15.87 13.48 9.84
C GLY A 95 -15.29 12.51 10.88
N ALA A 96 -14.71 11.39 10.46
CA ALA A 96 -13.96 10.51 11.35
C ALA A 96 -12.63 11.17 11.76
N GLN A 97 -12.18 10.99 13.00
CA GLN A 97 -11.10 11.79 13.59
C GLN A 97 -10.03 10.96 14.31
N GLY A 98 -8.79 11.46 14.25
CA GLY A 98 -7.67 11.00 15.05
C GLY A 98 -7.06 9.67 14.58
N LEU A 99 -6.33 9.04 15.51
CA LEU A 99 -5.45 7.89 15.22
C LEU A 99 -6.22 6.66 14.69
N MET A 100 -7.41 6.41 15.20
CA MET A 100 -8.26 5.26 14.84
C MET A 100 -9.49 5.68 14.02
N GLN A 101 -9.54 6.94 13.55
CA GLN A 101 -10.67 7.48 12.78
C GLN A 101 -12.03 7.19 13.43
N LEU A 102 -12.20 7.64 14.69
CA LEU A 102 -13.47 7.50 15.40
C LEU A 102 -14.45 8.62 15.02
N MET A 103 -15.74 8.31 15.02
CA MET A 103 -16.80 9.29 14.73
C MET A 103 -17.24 10.01 16.02
N PRO A 104 -17.21 11.35 16.07
CA PRO A 104 -17.54 12.09 17.30
C PRO A 104 -19.05 12.17 17.63
N LYS A 105 -19.93 11.82 16.69
CA LYS A 105 -21.40 11.92 16.84
C LYS A 105 -22.15 10.58 16.76
N THR A 106 -21.44 9.46 16.87
CA THR A 106 -22.04 8.13 16.96
C THR A 106 -22.39 7.77 18.39
#